data_AF-A0A2S8YNK2-F1
#
_entry.id   AF-A0A2S8YNK2-F1
#
_cell.length_a   1.000
_cell.length_b   1.000
_cell.length_c   1.000
_cell.angle_alpha   90.00
_cell.angle_beta   90.00
_cell.angle_gamma   90.00
#
_symmetry.space_group_name_H-M   'P 1'
#
loop_
_entity.id
_entity.type
_entity.pdbx_description
1 polymer ?
#
loop_
_entity_poly.entity_id
_entity_poly.type
_entity_poly.pdbx_seq_one_letter_code
_entity_poly.pdbx_strand_id
1 'polypeptide(L)'
;MTDLIACPATSLLTEDDLTTLSLVFPPPSRPQLIELRCVLNKRNASFRTYESGIVTFDKNTMLREVALKCSAKTAERVTHLVAQGVCLQAIASVPLRIPLTGTEPISLRL
;
A
#
# COMPACT_ATOMS: atom_id res chain seq x y z
N MET A 1 -1.44 -11.71 19.56
CA MET A 1 -0.67 -10.45 19.49
C MET A 1 -1.12 -9.71 18.24
N THR A 2 -1.55 -8.47 18.38
CA THR A 2 -1.85 -7.58 17.25
C THR A 2 -0.52 -7.09 16.69
N ASP A 3 -0.20 -7.50 15.47
CA ASP A 3 0.99 -6.99 14.76
C ASP A 3 0.60 -5.62 14.16
N LEU A 4 1.15 -4.56 14.72
CA LEU A 4 0.84 -3.18 14.33
C LEU A 4 1.94 -2.64 13.42
N ILE A 5 1.54 -2.12 12.27
CA ILE A 5 2.43 -1.42 11.35
C ILE A 5 2.24 0.07 11.59
N ALA A 6 3.31 0.76 12.00
CA ALA A 6 3.29 2.21 12.22
C ALA A 6 3.98 2.93 11.06
N CYS A 7 3.35 4.01 10.60
CA CYS A 7 3.78 4.79 9.45
C CYS A 7 3.59 6.29 9.75
N PRO A 8 4.59 7.15 9.53
CA PRO A 8 4.37 8.59 9.59
C PRO A 8 3.27 9.03 8.61
N ALA A 9 2.38 9.91 9.06
CA ALA A 9 1.28 10.43 8.23
C ALA A 9 1.79 11.17 6.98
N THR A 10 2.95 11.80 7.10
CA THR A 10 3.64 12.58 6.07
C THR A 10 4.70 11.76 5.31
N SER A 11 4.73 10.44 5.49
CA SER A 11 5.66 9.57 4.78
C SER A 11 5.49 9.72 3.27
N LEU A 12 6.60 9.84 2.57
CA LEU A 12 6.68 9.85 1.12
C LEU A 12 7.23 8.51 0.62
N LEU A 13 7.11 8.27 -0.68
CA LEU A 13 7.73 7.12 -1.35
C LEU A 13 9.09 7.55 -1.90
N THR A 14 10.12 6.77 -1.61
CA THR A 14 11.45 6.89 -2.20
C THR A 14 11.51 6.23 -3.58
N GLU A 15 12.61 6.44 -4.33
CA GLU A 15 12.82 5.74 -5.60
C GLU A 15 12.91 4.21 -5.42
N ASP A 16 13.50 3.75 -4.30
CA ASP A 16 13.57 2.34 -3.94
C ASP A 16 12.18 1.76 -3.65
N ASP A 17 11.32 2.54 -2.98
CA ASP A 17 9.92 2.15 -2.75
C ASP A 17 9.16 2.01 -4.08
N LEU A 18 9.36 2.93 -5.01
CA LEU A 18 8.72 2.90 -6.34
C LEU A 18 9.21 1.73 -7.19
N THR A 19 10.49 1.39 -7.09
CA THR A 19 11.08 0.21 -7.71
C THR A 19 10.48 -1.06 -7.11
N THR A 20 10.41 -1.13 -5.78
CA THR A 20 9.79 -2.25 -5.06
C THR A 20 8.31 -2.40 -5.43
N LEU A 21 7.56 -1.30 -5.48
CA LEU A 21 6.17 -1.30 -5.92
C LEU A 21 6.01 -1.82 -7.35
N SER A 22 6.89 -1.41 -8.26
CA SER A 22 6.87 -1.85 -9.66
C SER A 22 7.16 -3.35 -9.80
N LEU A 23 8.03 -3.90 -8.96
CA LEU A 23 8.36 -5.33 -8.92
C LEU A 23 7.24 -6.16 -8.30
N VAL A 24 6.64 -5.68 -7.21
CA VAL A 24 5.54 -6.37 -6.51
C VAL A 24 4.23 -6.31 -7.32
N PHE A 25 4.01 -5.21 -8.04
CA PHE A 25 2.86 -4.98 -8.92
C PHE A 25 3.28 -4.80 -10.39
N PRO A 26 3.69 -5.88 -11.08
CA PRO A 26 3.92 -5.86 -12.52
C PRO A 26 2.64 -5.46 -13.29
N PRO A 27 2.73 -5.07 -14.58
CA PRO A 27 1.63 -4.50 -15.34
C PRO A 27 0.27 -5.22 -15.21
N PRO A 28 0.18 -6.56 -15.28
CA PRO A 28 -1.10 -7.27 -15.15
C PRO A 28 -1.77 -7.12 -13.78
N SER A 29 -1.01 -6.69 -12.76
CA SER A 29 -1.46 -6.56 -11.37
C SER A 29 -1.61 -5.11 -10.89
N ARG A 30 -1.36 -4.13 -11.76
CA ARG A 30 -1.48 -2.70 -11.43
C ARG A 30 -2.91 -2.24 -11.13
N PRO A 31 -3.98 -2.81 -11.74
CA PRO A 31 -5.35 -2.51 -11.30
C PRO A 31 -5.57 -2.84 -9.80
N GLN A 32 -5.00 -3.93 -9.30
CA GLN A 32 -5.10 -4.32 -7.89
C GLN A 32 -4.32 -3.36 -6.98
N LEU A 33 -3.26 -2.71 -7.46
CA LEU A 33 -2.59 -1.64 -6.71
C LEU A 33 -3.52 -0.44 -6.53
N ILE A 34 -4.30 -0.07 -7.56
CA ILE A 34 -5.27 1.03 -7.46
C ILE A 34 -6.34 0.70 -6.41
N GLU A 35 -6.89 -0.51 -6.45
CA GLU A 35 -7.86 -0.97 -5.44
C GLU A 35 -7.27 -1.01 -4.04
N LEU A 36 -6.04 -1.53 -3.89
CA LEU A 36 -5.33 -1.54 -2.62
C LEU A 36 -5.20 -0.13 -2.05
N ARG A 37 -4.83 0.85 -2.88
CA ARG A 37 -4.74 2.25 -2.46
C ARG A 37 -6.08 2.78 -1.96
N CYS A 38 -7.18 2.44 -2.62
CA CYS A 38 -8.53 2.78 -2.14
C CYS A 38 -8.83 2.17 -0.78
N VAL A 39 -8.47 0.91 -0.55
CA VAL A 39 -8.65 0.23 0.75
C VAL A 39 -7.82 0.91 1.84
N LEU A 40 -6.52 1.13 1.60
CA LEU A 40 -5.62 1.74 2.58
C LEU A 40 -5.99 3.20 2.90
N ASN A 41 -6.50 3.95 1.92
CA ASN A 41 -6.87 5.34 2.11
C ASN A 41 -8.20 5.52 2.85
N LYS A 42 -8.98 4.45 3.06
CA LYS A 42 -10.26 4.50 3.78
C LYS A 42 -10.04 4.90 5.25
N ARG A 43 -10.38 6.16 5.57
CA ARG A 43 -10.13 6.77 6.90
C ARG A 43 -10.92 6.12 8.04
N ASN A 44 -12.09 5.57 7.73
CA ASN A 44 -12.99 4.96 8.71
C ASN A 44 -12.84 3.42 8.77
N ALA A 45 -11.73 2.88 8.26
CA ALA A 45 -11.48 1.45 8.33
C ALA A 45 -11.10 1.02 9.74
N SER A 46 -11.65 -0.10 10.22
CA SER A 46 -11.40 -0.59 11.59
C SER A 46 -9.96 -1.01 11.84
N PHE A 47 -9.22 -1.35 10.78
CA PHE A 47 -7.81 -1.70 10.87
C PHE A 47 -6.88 -0.48 10.95
N ARG A 48 -7.39 0.75 10.85
CA ARG A 48 -6.57 1.96 10.72
C ARG A 48 -6.89 2.96 11.82
N THR A 49 -5.84 3.43 12.49
CA THR A 49 -5.94 4.52 13.48
C THR A 49 -4.97 5.64 13.10
N TYR A 50 -5.40 6.89 13.30
CA TYR A 50 -4.57 8.08 13.15
C TYR A 50 -4.44 8.77 14.51
N GLU A 51 -3.20 8.89 15.01
CA GLU A 51 -2.93 9.54 16.28
C GLU A 51 -1.55 10.20 16.23
N SER A 52 -1.46 11.45 16.70
CA SER A 52 -0.17 12.17 16.87
C SER A 52 0.73 12.19 15.62
N GLY A 53 0.14 12.27 14.42
CA GLY A 53 0.90 12.28 13.16
C GLY A 53 1.42 10.91 12.71
N ILE A 54 1.01 9.84 13.38
CA ILE A 54 1.31 8.46 13.02
C ILE A 54 0.02 7.76 12.59
N VAL A 55 0.10 6.99 11.52
CA VAL A 55 -0.94 6.08 11.07
C VAL A 55 -0.54 4.67 11.45
N THR A 56 -1.36 4.00 12.23
CA THR A 56 -1.16 2.60 12.60
C THR A 56 -2.16 1.72 11.85
N PHE A 57 -1.67 0.57 11.40
CA PHE A 57 -2.47 -0.46 10.75
C PHE A 57 -2.40 -1.74 11.59
N ASP A 58 -3.55 -2.25 12.02
CA ASP A 58 -3.66 -3.64 12.47
C ASP A 58 -3.44 -4.54 11.25
N LYS A 59 -2.28 -5.19 11.20
CA LYS A 59 -1.87 -6.00 10.06
C LYS A 59 -2.84 -7.13 9.76
N ASN A 60 -3.32 -7.83 10.79
CA ASN A 60 -4.18 -9.00 10.58
C ASN A 60 -5.56 -8.58 10.05
N THR A 61 -6.15 -7.55 10.67
CA THR A 61 -7.44 -7.02 10.25
C THR A 61 -7.35 -6.37 8.86
N MET A 62 -6.28 -5.63 8.60
CA MET A 62 -6.00 -5.03 7.29
C MET A 62 -5.84 -6.09 6.21
N LEU A 63 -5.01 -7.13 6.42
CA LEU A 63 -4.78 -8.18 5.42
C LEU A 63 -6.06 -8.95 5.13
N ARG A 64 -6.94 -9.17 6.12
CA ARG A 64 -8.27 -9.76 5.91
C ARG A 64 -9.15 -8.86 5.03
N GLU A 65 -9.19 -7.55 5.29
CA GLU A 65 -9.98 -6.62 4.47
C GLU A 65 -9.42 -6.50 3.05
N VAL A 66 -8.09 -6.47 2.88
CA VAL A 66 -7.44 -6.49 1.56
C VAL A 66 -7.74 -7.79 0.81
N ALA A 67 -7.68 -8.94 1.47
CA ALA A 67 -8.00 -10.23 0.85
C ALA A 67 -9.46 -10.27 0.37
N LEU A 68 -10.38 -9.70 1.16
CA LEU A 68 -11.81 -9.64 0.86
C LEU A 68 -12.14 -8.64 -0.27
N LYS A 69 -11.50 -7.47 -0.27
CA LYS A 69 -11.83 -6.36 -1.19
C LYS A 69 -11.05 -6.39 -2.50
N CYS A 70 -9.84 -6.95 -2.48
CA CYS A 70 -8.99 -7.08 -3.65
C CYS A 70 -8.82 -8.57 -3.98
N SER A 71 -7.84 -9.23 -3.34
CA SER A 71 -7.61 -10.67 -3.49
C SER A 71 -6.62 -11.17 -2.43
N ALA A 72 -6.62 -12.48 -2.16
CA ALA A 72 -5.61 -13.12 -1.30
C ALA A 72 -4.18 -12.84 -1.78
N LYS A 73 -3.94 -12.89 -3.10
CA LYS A 73 -2.63 -12.56 -3.70
C LYS A 73 -2.22 -11.10 -3.48
N THR A 74 -3.19 -10.18 -3.41
CA THR A 74 -2.90 -8.78 -3.05
C THR A 74 -2.49 -8.67 -1.58
N ALA A 75 -3.12 -9.43 -0.67
CA ALA A 75 -2.72 -9.46 0.73
C ALA A 75 -1.30 -10.03 0.93
N GLU A 76 -0.92 -11.06 0.16
CA GLU A 76 0.46 -11.56 0.12
C GLU A 76 1.44 -10.47 -0.33
N ARG A 77 1.13 -9.77 -1.44
CA ARG A 77 1.94 -8.63 -1.92
C ARG A 77 2.11 -7.53 -0.87
N VAL A 78 1.04 -7.21 -0.13
CA VAL A 78 1.12 -6.24 0.98
C VAL A 78 2.06 -6.73 2.07
N THR A 79 2.03 -8.02 2.40
CA THR A 79 2.95 -8.61 3.36
C THR A 79 4.41 -8.47 2.89
N HIS A 80 4.67 -8.68 1.59
CA HIS A 80 6.00 -8.44 1.01
C HIS A 80 6.43 -6.97 1.10
N LEU A 81 5.55 -6.02 0.78
CA LEU A 81 5.85 -4.58 0.90
C LEU A 81 6.21 -4.18 2.33
N VAL A 82 5.44 -4.66 3.32
CA VAL A 82 5.71 -4.40 4.74
C VAL A 82 7.06 -5.00 5.15
N ALA A 83 7.37 -6.21 4.71
CA ALA A 83 8.66 -6.86 4.99
C ALA A 83 9.85 -6.11 4.37
N GLN A 84 9.64 -5.39 3.26
CA GLN A 84 10.63 -4.50 2.63
C GLN A 84 10.65 -3.09 3.24
N GLY A 85 9.85 -2.82 4.28
CA GLY A 85 9.81 -1.52 4.96
C GLY A 85 9.02 -0.43 4.22
N VAL A 86 8.31 -0.78 3.14
CA VAL A 86 7.53 0.21 2.37
C VAL A 86 6.35 0.71 3.21
N CYS A 87 6.27 2.02 3.41
CA CYS A 87 5.22 2.59 4.25
C CYS A 87 3.85 2.57 3.56
N LEU A 88 2.90 1.84 4.15
CA LEU A 88 1.53 1.69 3.62
C LEU A 88 0.76 3.01 3.55
N GLN A 89 1.01 3.93 4.49
CA GLN A 89 0.42 5.26 4.44
C GLN A 89 0.92 6.05 3.22
N ALA A 90 2.20 5.92 2.87
CA ALA A 90 2.77 6.56 1.68
C ALA A 90 2.17 5.98 0.39
N ILE A 91 1.96 4.66 0.31
CA ILE A 91 1.25 4.01 -0.80
C ILE A 91 -0.17 4.59 -0.96
N ALA A 92 -0.88 4.80 0.15
CA ALA A 92 -2.23 5.33 0.14
C ALA A 92 -2.30 6.79 -0.32
N SER A 93 -1.39 7.65 0.16
CA SER A 93 -1.49 9.10 0.02
C SER A 93 -0.70 9.71 -1.14
N VAL A 94 0.45 9.14 -1.51
CA VAL A 94 1.35 9.76 -2.49
C VAL A 94 0.74 9.72 -3.90
N PRO A 95 0.68 10.84 -4.63
CA PRO A 95 0.25 10.84 -6.02
C PRO A 95 1.18 9.99 -6.89
N LEU A 96 0.63 8.95 -7.51
CA LEU A 96 1.40 8.04 -8.37
C LEU A 96 0.83 8.03 -9.79
N ARG A 97 1.73 7.95 -10.78
CA ARG A 97 1.43 7.49 -12.13
C ARG A 97 1.57 5.98 -12.14
N ILE A 98 0.50 5.28 -12.47
CA ILE A 98 0.43 3.81 -12.54
C ILE A 98 0.07 3.44 -13.98
N PRO A 99 1.05 3.22 -14.86
CA PRO A 99 0.78 2.86 -16.26
C PRO A 99 0.10 1.48 -16.31
N LEU A 100 -1.10 1.37 -16.90
CA LEU A 100 -1.81 0.08 -16.94
C LEU A 100 -1.28 -0.86 -18.04
N THR A 101 -0.58 -0.30 -19.02
CA THR A 101 0.01 -1.01 -20.16
C THR A 101 1.46 -0.56 -20.36
N GLY A 102 2.22 -1.33 -21.15
CA GLY A 102 3.63 -1.04 -21.44
C GLY A 102 4.60 -1.49 -20.33
N THR A 103 5.86 -1.07 -20.49
CA THR A 103 6.99 -1.42 -19.60
C THR A 103 7.39 -0.29 -18.67
N GLU A 104 6.71 0.86 -18.75
CA GLU A 104 6.97 2.01 -17.90
C GLU A 104 6.80 1.62 -16.42
N PRO A 105 7.74 1.98 -15.53
CA PRO A 105 7.61 1.71 -14.09
C PRO A 105 6.54 2.61 -13.44
N ILE A 106 6.16 2.27 -12.21
CA ILE A 106 5.36 3.15 -11.36
C ILE A 106 6.24 4.32 -10.95
N SER A 107 5.71 5.54 -11.05
CA SER A 107 6.44 6.77 -10.72
C SER A 107 5.59 7.73 -9.92
N LEU A 108 6.22 8.75 -9.34
CA LEU A 108 5.48 9.89 -8.78
C LEU A 108 4.70 10.60 -9.90
N ARG A 109 3.51 11.08 -9.56
CA ARG A 109 2.76 12.00 -10.41
C ARG A 109 3.23 13.41 -10.07
N LEU A 110 3.89 14.06 -11.04
CA LEU A 110 4.23 15.48 -11.01
C LEU A 110 2.95 16.34 -11.00
#